data_AF-A0A950VM23-F1
#
_entry.id   AF-A0A950VM23-F1
#
_cell.length_a   1.000
_cell.length_b   1.000
_cell.length_c   1.000
_cell.angle_alpha   90.00
_cell.angle_beta   90.00
_cell.angle_gamma   90.00
#
_symmetry.space_group_name_H-M   'P 1'
#
loop_
_entity.id
_entity.type
_entity.pdbx_description
1 polymer ?
#
loop_
_entity_poly.entity_id
_entity_poly.type
_entity_poly.pdbx_seq_one_letter_code
_entity_poly.pdbx_strand_id
1 'polypeptide(L)'
;MATNDSSFDDRNWAARRATRRSLLRYGFLSGIAITVTAACSQASSPAPTSAPAAAPTTAPTAAPKPTSAPAAAATTAPTAAATTGAAAAAKPTTGPATSSSAAGPPQSSALNFQKATINGKLTVVQARDFYADHNTFVENSIKQFAQNMGYDLDHSYIEAYAGSGDVVQKLTAAVQAGDAPDLLIHTLGASQMHFLDIVEDVSDYEAQLEKQQGALAPAFEKGFHLDGKYWGLPHFSRNGGFWFRPSWYKDAGIDVSKDITDYGALRDTALKVTQAKPGKYGWGMTANRSGDGDSTVRLAAFMWGGQVTDQTGQLVVLNKDPYRQYNIDALTFLKDIYTSPQYAPMLPPGVGGWTDPSN
;
A
#
# COMPACT_ATOMS: atom_id res chain seq x y z
N MET A 1 38.87 21.92 7.74
CA MET A 1 39.13 22.91 6.67
C MET A 1 39.20 22.13 5.35
N ALA A 2 38.06 22.00 4.69
CA ALA A 2 37.90 21.53 3.31
C ALA A 2 36.42 21.80 2.96
N THR A 3 36.19 22.94 2.33
CA THR A 3 34.90 23.37 1.79
C THR A 3 34.70 22.64 0.46
N ASN A 4 33.63 21.84 0.32
CA ASN A 4 33.14 21.44 -0.99
C ASN A 4 31.74 22.01 -1.17
N ASP A 5 31.76 23.15 -1.85
CA ASP A 5 30.65 23.82 -2.49
C ASP A 5 30.27 22.99 -3.73
N SER A 6 29.06 22.44 -3.76
CA SER A 6 28.46 21.89 -4.97
C SER A 6 27.03 22.42 -5.08
N SER A 7 26.95 23.67 -5.52
CA SER A 7 25.72 24.25 -6.06
C SER A 7 25.28 23.42 -7.27
N PHE A 8 24.14 22.73 -7.14
CA PHE A 8 23.40 22.19 -8.27
C PHE A 8 22.83 23.39 -9.05
N ASP A 9 23.32 23.61 -10.27
CA ASP A 9 22.86 24.69 -11.16
C ASP A 9 21.50 24.30 -11.78
N ASP A 10 20.41 24.77 -11.16
CA ASP A 10 19.00 24.48 -11.51
C ASP A 10 18.52 25.06 -12.86
N ARG A 11 19.40 25.66 -13.67
CA ARG A 11 18.98 26.59 -14.74
C ARG A 11 18.77 26.01 -16.14
N ASN A 12 18.80 24.68 -16.34
CA ASN A 12 18.70 24.11 -17.70
C ASN A 12 17.71 22.96 -17.91
N TRP A 13 16.90 22.57 -16.92
CA TRP A 13 15.93 21.46 -17.12
C TRP A 13 14.56 21.92 -17.65
N ALA A 14 14.20 23.19 -17.48
CA ALA A 14 12.91 23.76 -17.88
C ALA A 14 12.66 23.84 -19.41
N ALA A 15 13.66 23.51 -20.25
CA ALA A 15 13.58 23.67 -21.71
C ALA A 15 13.11 22.43 -22.49
N ARG A 16 12.72 21.33 -21.83
CA ARG A 16 12.24 20.10 -22.51
C ARG A 16 10.84 19.69 -22.10
N ARG A 17 9.87 20.60 -22.26
CA ARG A 17 8.44 20.23 -22.26
C ARG A 17 8.11 19.50 -23.56
N ALA A 18 7.95 18.19 -23.52
CA ALA A 18 7.32 17.45 -24.61
C ALA A 18 5.85 17.89 -24.70
N THR A 19 5.46 18.51 -25.80
CA THR A 19 4.07 18.95 -26.02
C THR A 19 3.32 17.90 -26.83
N ARG A 20 1.98 17.87 -26.77
CA ARG A 20 1.13 16.95 -27.56
C ARG A 20 1.46 16.93 -29.07
N ARG A 21 2.06 18.00 -29.62
CA ARG A 21 2.54 18.07 -31.02
C ARG A 21 3.82 17.26 -31.29
N SER A 22 4.63 16.98 -30.26
CA SER A 22 5.86 16.19 -30.37
C SER A 22 5.56 14.70 -30.61
N LEU A 23 4.51 14.17 -29.97
CA LEU A 23 4.12 12.76 -30.06
C LEU A 23 3.43 12.44 -31.39
N LEU A 24 2.66 13.37 -31.96
CA LEU A 24 2.00 13.18 -33.25
C LEU A 24 2.97 13.15 -34.45
N ARG A 25 4.17 13.73 -34.32
CA ARG A 25 5.18 13.74 -35.40
C ARG A 25 5.98 12.44 -35.53
N TYR A 26 6.03 11.61 -34.48
CA TYR A 26 6.70 10.30 -34.53
C TYR A 26 5.77 9.15 -34.94
N GLY A 27 4.45 9.36 -34.98
CA GLY A 27 3.46 8.35 -35.36
C GLY A 27 3.22 8.16 -36.86
N PHE A 28 3.83 8.98 -37.74
CA PHE A 28 3.51 9.02 -39.18
C PHE A 28 4.65 8.65 -40.14
N LEU A 29 5.76 8.08 -39.65
CA LEU A 29 6.91 7.72 -40.50
C LEU A 29 7.19 6.21 -40.63
N SER A 30 6.25 5.35 -40.24
CA SER A 30 6.38 3.89 -40.37
C SER A 30 5.39 3.33 -41.38
N GLY A 31 5.54 3.74 -42.64
CA GLY A 31 4.71 3.25 -43.75
C GLY A 31 5.53 3.08 -45.01
N ILE A 32 6.32 2.01 -45.09
CA ILE A 32 6.94 1.56 -46.34
C ILE A 32 6.45 0.14 -46.63
N ALA A 33 5.67 0.05 -47.69
CA ALA A 33 5.24 -1.18 -48.35
C ALA A 33 6.45 -1.89 -48.99
N ILE A 34 6.58 -3.20 -48.76
CA ILE A 34 7.51 -4.05 -49.50
C ILE A 34 6.68 -5.01 -50.37
N THR A 35 6.75 -4.76 -51.67
CA THR A 35 6.18 -5.55 -52.76
C THR A 35 6.92 -6.86 -52.95
N VAL A 36 6.15 -7.95 -53.05
CA VAL A 36 6.57 -9.30 -53.41
C VAL A 36 7.08 -9.34 -54.86
N THR A 37 8.30 -9.86 -55.08
CA THR A 37 8.73 -10.39 -56.39
C THR A 37 9.39 -11.74 -56.19
N ALA A 38 8.88 -12.72 -56.94
CA ALA A 38 9.27 -14.12 -56.91
C ALA A 38 10.50 -14.39 -57.78
N ALA A 39 11.42 -15.21 -57.30
CA ALA A 39 12.38 -15.94 -58.12
C ALA A 39 12.64 -17.31 -57.49
N CYS A 40 12.34 -18.37 -58.24
CA CYS A 40 12.45 -19.77 -57.85
C CYS A 40 13.91 -20.24 -57.89
N SER A 41 14.35 -20.95 -56.84
CA SER A 41 15.34 -22.02 -56.99
C SER A 41 15.11 -23.09 -55.94
N GLN A 42 15.02 -24.31 -56.46
CA GLN A 42 14.49 -25.54 -55.91
C GLN A 42 15.45 -26.17 -54.88
N ALA A 43 14.95 -26.44 -53.68
CA ALA A 43 15.56 -27.39 -52.74
C ALA A 43 14.46 -28.24 -52.10
N SER A 44 14.71 -29.54 -52.05
CA SER A 44 13.79 -30.65 -51.77
C SER A 44 13.15 -30.62 -50.37
N SER A 45 11.85 -30.93 -50.34
CA SER A 45 10.97 -31.01 -49.16
C SER A 45 11.29 -32.22 -48.25
N PRO A 46 11.21 -32.08 -46.92
CA PRO A 46 10.92 -33.18 -46.01
C PRO A 46 9.39 -33.44 -45.96
N ALA A 47 9.02 -34.68 -45.60
CA ALA A 47 7.66 -35.21 -45.57
C ALA A 47 6.74 -34.53 -44.52
N PRO A 48 5.40 -34.53 -44.72
CA PRO A 48 4.47 -33.89 -43.80
C PRO A 48 4.24 -34.74 -42.55
N THR A 49 4.51 -34.18 -41.37
CA THR A 49 3.98 -34.70 -40.11
C THR A 49 2.56 -34.17 -39.88
N SER A 50 1.64 -35.10 -39.60
CA SER A 50 0.23 -34.89 -39.30
C SER A 50 -0.01 -33.95 -38.12
N ALA A 51 -1.01 -33.07 -38.25
CA ALA A 51 -1.51 -32.20 -37.19
C ALA A 51 -2.09 -33.01 -36.00
N PRO A 52 -1.93 -32.55 -34.74
CA PRO A 52 -2.59 -33.17 -33.58
C PRO A 52 -4.12 -33.03 -33.65
N ALA A 53 -4.83 -34.11 -33.34
CA ALA A 53 -6.29 -34.15 -33.24
C ALA A 53 -6.81 -33.26 -32.10
N ALA A 54 -7.93 -32.58 -32.33
CA ALA A 54 -8.65 -31.81 -31.34
C ALA A 54 -9.07 -32.67 -30.13
N ALA A 55 -8.81 -32.18 -28.92
CA ALA A 55 -9.26 -32.80 -27.69
C ALA A 55 -10.80 -32.66 -27.55
N PRO A 56 -11.50 -33.71 -27.07
CA PRO A 56 -12.95 -33.66 -26.89
C PRO A 56 -13.34 -32.74 -25.72
N THR A 57 -14.22 -31.78 -25.99
CA THR A 57 -14.88 -30.93 -24.99
C THR A 57 -16.05 -31.68 -24.34
N THR A 58 -15.91 -32.02 -23.06
CA THR A 58 -17.03 -32.40 -22.18
C THR A 58 -17.62 -31.16 -21.51
N ALA A 59 -18.95 -31.03 -21.53
CA ALA A 59 -19.68 -29.95 -20.89
C ALA A 59 -19.49 -29.95 -19.35
N PRO A 60 -19.43 -28.79 -18.68
CA PRO A 60 -19.28 -28.73 -17.23
C PRO A 60 -20.55 -29.19 -16.51
N THR A 61 -20.36 -30.16 -15.62
CA THR A 61 -21.36 -30.67 -14.67
C THR A 61 -21.81 -29.57 -13.71
N ALA A 62 -23.12 -29.51 -13.43
CA ALA A 62 -23.75 -28.56 -12.52
C ALA A 62 -23.10 -28.54 -11.11
N ALA A 63 -22.97 -27.33 -10.55
CA ALA A 63 -22.43 -27.09 -9.22
C ALA A 63 -23.27 -27.80 -8.12
N PRO A 64 -22.63 -28.47 -7.15
CA PRO A 64 -23.36 -29.06 -6.02
C PRO A 64 -23.93 -27.96 -5.12
N LYS A 65 -25.20 -28.15 -4.72
CA LYS A 65 -25.95 -27.31 -3.78
C LYS A 65 -25.22 -27.22 -2.42
N PRO A 66 -25.19 -26.04 -1.74
CA PRO A 66 -24.50 -25.91 -0.47
C PRO A 66 -25.12 -26.79 0.61
N THR A 67 -24.30 -27.68 1.18
CA THR A 67 -24.62 -28.47 2.36
C THR A 67 -24.51 -27.59 3.60
N SER A 68 -25.53 -27.62 4.46
CA SER A 68 -25.58 -26.89 5.73
C SER A 68 -24.39 -27.22 6.64
N ALA A 69 -23.79 -26.18 7.23
CA ALA A 69 -22.72 -26.31 8.23
C ALA A 69 -23.17 -27.17 9.43
N PRO A 70 -22.29 -28.03 9.99
CA PRO A 70 -22.60 -28.74 11.24
C PRO A 70 -22.80 -27.76 12.40
N ALA A 71 -23.84 -27.99 13.19
CA ALA A 71 -24.10 -27.25 14.43
C ALA A 71 -22.91 -27.39 15.40
N ALA A 72 -22.48 -26.28 15.98
CA ALA A 72 -21.44 -26.25 17.00
C ALA A 72 -21.86 -27.11 18.20
N ALA A 73 -21.06 -28.12 18.53
CA ALA A 73 -21.21 -28.87 19.77
C ALA A 73 -20.83 -27.97 20.96
N ALA A 74 -21.69 -27.94 21.98
CA ALA A 74 -21.46 -27.20 23.21
C ALA A 74 -20.23 -27.75 23.95
N THR A 75 -19.19 -26.94 24.09
CA THR A 75 -18.06 -27.24 24.99
C THR A 75 -18.40 -26.78 26.41
N THR A 76 -18.54 -27.75 27.31
CA THR A 76 -18.61 -27.58 28.76
C THR A 76 -17.30 -26.99 29.29
N ALA A 77 -17.41 -25.90 30.07
CA ALA A 77 -16.29 -25.30 30.79
C ALA A 77 -15.71 -26.28 31.83
N PRO A 78 -14.38 -26.40 31.98
CA PRO A 78 -13.80 -27.19 33.05
C PRO A 78 -13.92 -26.47 34.40
N THR A 79 -14.41 -27.23 35.37
CA THR A 79 -14.61 -26.91 36.77
C THR A 79 -13.32 -26.45 37.45
N ALA A 80 -13.41 -25.35 38.23
CA ALA A 80 -12.32 -24.83 39.04
C ALA A 80 -11.91 -25.83 40.13
N ALA A 81 -10.64 -26.24 40.14
CA ALA A 81 -10.02 -26.91 41.27
C ALA A 81 -9.37 -25.85 42.19
N ALA A 82 -9.74 -25.90 43.47
CA ALA A 82 -9.22 -25.05 44.51
C ALA A 82 -7.74 -25.35 44.80
N THR A 83 -6.92 -24.32 44.90
CA THR A 83 -5.62 -24.38 45.59
C THR A 83 -5.46 -23.18 46.52
N THR A 84 -5.28 -23.55 47.77
CA THR A 84 -4.95 -22.77 48.97
C THR A 84 -3.64 -21.99 48.86
N GLY A 85 -3.56 -20.86 49.59
CA GLY A 85 -2.29 -20.37 50.16
C GLY A 85 -1.82 -19.02 49.63
N ALA A 86 -2.23 -17.96 50.31
CA ALA A 86 -1.69 -16.61 50.15
C ALA A 86 -0.24 -16.50 50.67
N ALA A 87 0.63 -15.84 49.90
CA ALA A 87 1.85 -15.22 50.39
C ALA A 87 1.99 -13.83 49.74
N ALA A 88 2.20 -12.82 50.59
CA ALA A 88 2.08 -11.40 50.30
C ALA A 88 3.07 -10.89 49.24
N ALA A 89 2.56 -10.18 48.23
CA ALA A 89 3.36 -9.41 47.30
C ALA A 89 3.67 -8.02 47.87
N ALA A 90 4.95 -7.67 47.89
CA ALA A 90 5.44 -6.35 48.24
C ALA A 90 4.98 -5.30 47.21
N LYS A 91 4.51 -4.16 47.73
CA LYS A 91 4.07 -2.96 47.00
C LYS A 91 5.25 -2.31 46.25
N PRO A 92 5.15 -2.01 44.94
CA PRO A 92 6.08 -1.11 44.30
C PRO A 92 5.79 0.34 44.69
N THR A 93 6.85 1.02 45.10
CA THR A 93 6.94 2.44 45.43
C THR A 93 6.63 3.33 44.22
N THR A 94 5.82 4.37 44.46
CA THR A 94 5.48 5.45 43.55
C THR A 94 6.68 6.38 43.36
N GLY A 95 7.36 6.30 42.22
CA GLY A 95 8.17 7.39 41.69
C GLY A 95 7.35 8.17 40.65
N PRO A 96 7.37 9.52 40.64
CA PRO A 96 6.60 10.29 39.68
C PRO A 96 7.26 10.18 38.30
N ALA A 97 6.72 9.31 37.45
CA ALA A 97 6.91 9.45 36.01
C ALA A 97 6.10 10.68 35.58
N THR A 98 6.79 11.74 35.18
CA THR A 98 6.19 12.85 34.43
C THR A 98 5.67 12.28 33.11
N SER A 99 4.41 11.87 33.10
CA SER A 99 3.67 11.70 31.86
C SER A 99 3.62 13.07 31.18
N SER A 100 4.35 13.21 30.07
CA SER A 100 4.00 14.22 29.09
C SER A 100 2.58 13.86 28.63
N SER A 101 1.60 14.55 29.22
CA SER A 101 0.25 14.61 28.70
C SER A 101 0.39 15.22 27.31
N ALA A 102 0.46 14.38 26.27
CA ALA A 102 0.14 14.84 24.93
C ALA A 102 -1.22 15.52 25.03
N ALA A 103 -1.24 16.83 24.78
CA ALA A 103 -2.47 17.58 24.68
C ALA A 103 -3.39 16.80 23.74
N GLY A 104 -4.63 16.53 24.18
CA GLY A 104 -5.65 16.03 23.28
C GLY A 104 -5.72 16.93 22.04
N PRO A 105 -6.15 16.40 20.89
CA PRO A 105 -6.26 17.21 19.67
C PRO A 105 -7.00 18.51 20.01
N PRO A 106 -6.53 19.67 19.53
CA PRO A 106 -7.17 20.94 19.82
C PRO A 106 -8.66 20.79 19.55
N GLN A 107 -9.51 21.20 20.51
CA GLN A 107 -10.94 21.20 20.28
C GLN A 107 -11.21 22.07 19.07
N SER A 108 -11.57 21.42 17.95
CA SER A 108 -12.01 22.10 16.75
C SER A 108 -13.14 23.04 17.16
N SER A 109 -12.91 24.34 17.03
CA SER A 109 -14.00 25.30 16.89
C SER A 109 -15.04 24.70 15.95
N ALA A 110 -16.32 24.75 16.30
CA ALA A 110 -17.40 24.22 15.47
C ALA A 110 -17.20 24.69 14.03
N LEU A 111 -16.95 23.75 13.11
CA LEU A 111 -16.70 24.06 11.71
C LEU A 111 -18.00 24.58 11.10
N ASN A 112 -17.97 25.82 10.62
CA ASN A 112 -19.11 26.43 9.94
C ASN A 112 -19.15 25.96 8.48
N PHE A 113 -19.88 24.88 8.22
CA PHE A 113 -20.06 24.36 6.87
C PHE A 113 -21.11 25.17 6.10
N GLN A 114 -20.80 25.55 4.86
CA GLN A 114 -21.77 26.10 3.93
C GLN A 114 -22.39 24.96 3.12
N LYS A 115 -23.72 24.94 2.98
CA LYS A 115 -24.40 23.90 2.20
C LYS A 115 -24.15 24.13 0.71
N ALA A 116 -23.48 23.18 0.06
CA ALA A 116 -23.36 23.13 -1.39
C ALA A 116 -24.67 22.66 -2.04
N THR A 117 -24.94 23.10 -3.27
CA THR A 117 -26.04 22.58 -4.09
C THR A 117 -25.59 21.29 -4.78
N ILE A 118 -26.36 20.21 -4.60
CA ILE A 118 -26.12 18.91 -5.24
C ILE A 118 -27.33 18.56 -6.09
N ASN A 119 -27.09 18.06 -7.30
CA ASN A 119 -28.14 17.55 -8.16
C ASN A 119 -28.41 16.09 -7.79
N GLY A 120 -29.53 15.82 -7.12
CA GLY A 120 -29.88 14.47 -6.65
C GLY A 120 -29.37 14.22 -5.23
N LYS A 121 -28.75 13.06 -5.02
CA LYS A 121 -28.25 12.63 -3.71
C LYS A 121 -26.77 12.97 -3.56
N LEU A 122 -26.34 13.25 -2.33
CA LEU A 122 -24.92 13.24 -1.99
C LEU A 122 -24.41 11.80 -2.09
N THR A 123 -23.48 11.55 -3.00
CA THR A 123 -22.90 10.23 -3.28
C THR A 123 -21.51 10.11 -2.67
N VAL A 124 -21.34 9.21 -1.70
CA VAL A 124 -20.04 8.98 -1.03
C VAL A 124 -19.65 7.52 -1.14
N VAL A 125 -18.50 7.27 -1.77
CA VAL A 125 -17.88 5.94 -1.83
C VAL A 125 -16.77 5.88 -0.78
N GLN A 126 -16.96 5.03 0.22
CA GLN A 126 -16.00 4.79 1.28
C GLN A 126 -15.22 3.51 1.04
N ALA A 127 -13.88 3.58 1.06
CA ALA A 127 -13.07 2.38 1.07
C ALA A 127 -13.15 1.68 2.44
N ARG A 128 -13.37 0.36 2.46
CA ARG A 128 -13.36 -0.46 3.68
C ARG A 128 -11.93 -0.67 4.17
N ASP A 129 -11.70 -0.23 5.40
CA ASP A 129 -10.50 -0.52 6.17
C ASP A 129 -10.61 -1.90 6.83
N PHE A 130 -9.49 -2.42 7.34
CA PHE A 130 -9.39 -3.72 8.01
C PHE A 130 -10.17 -3.75 9.34
N TYR A 131 -10.43 -2.59 9.94
CA TYR A 131 -11.05 -2.47 11.26
C TYR A 131 -12.50 -2.01 11.18
N ALA A 132 -13.43 -2.86 11.58
CA ALA A 132 -14.87 -2.61 11.46
C ALA A 132 -15.33 -1.35 12.22
N ASP A 133 -14.75 -1.08 13.40
CA ASP A 133 -15.11 0.10 14.19
C ASP A 133 -14.68 1.40 13.49
N HIS A 134 -13.54 1.38 12.79
CA HIS A 134 -13.09 2.54 12.00
C HIS A 134 -14.05 2.79 10.83
N ASN A 135 -14.45 1.74 10.11
CA ASN A 135 -15.41 1.86 9.01
C ASN A 135 -16.74 2.45 9.50
N THR A 136 -17.24 1.93 10.61
CA THR A 136 -18.49 2.37 11.25
C THR A 136 -18.39 3.82 11.72
N PHE A 137 -17.25 4.22 12.30
CA PHE A 137 -17.00 5.60 12.71
C PHE A 137 -17.09 6.56 11.54
N VAL A 138 -16.37 6.29 10.45
CA VAL A 138 -16.37 7.13 9.24
C VAL A 138 -17.76 7.18 8.59
N GLU A 139 -18.44 6.03 8.47
CA GLU A 139 -19.81 5.97 7.93
C GLU A 139 -20.78 6.81 8.76
N ASN A 140 -20.70 6.72 10.09
CA ASN A 140 -21.54 7.52 10.98
C ASN A 140 -21.23 9.02 10.87
N SER A 141 -19.96 9.40 10.72
CA SER A 141 -19.59 10.80 10.47
C SER A 141 -20.17 11.34 9.16
N ILE A 142 -20.14 10.54 8.08
CA ILE A 142 -20.74 10.90 6.77
C ILE A 142 -22.25 11.06 6.92
N LYS A 143 -22.93 10.09 7.55
CA LYS A 143 -24.38 10.12 7.79
C LYS A 143 -24.80 11.32 8.63
N GLN A 144 -24.06 11.60 9.70
CA GLN A 144 -24.34 12.73 10.57
C GLN A 144 -24.15 14.06 9.83
N PHE A 145 -23.10 14.18 9.02
CA PHE A 145 -22.88 15.36 8.18
C PHE A 145 -24.03 15.55 7.18
N ALA A 146 -24.40 14.50 6.44
CA ALA A 146 -25.51 14.55 5.49
C ALA A 146 -26.83 14.95 6.16
N GLN A 147 -27.14 14.38 7.33
CA GLN A 147 -28.33 14.74 8.11
C GLN A 147 -28.30 16.21 8.55
N ASN A 148 -27.18 16.68 9.11
CA ASN A 148 -27.05 18.06 9.59
C ASN A 148 -27.17 19.09 8.46
N MET A 149 -26.66 18.76 7.27
CA MET A 149 -26.73 19.61 6.09
C MET A 149 -28.04 19.42 5.31
N GLY A 150 -28.86 18.43 5.66
CA GLY A 150 -30.10 18.09 4.96
C GLY A 150 -29.86 17.61 3.52
N TYR A 151 -28.92 16.70 3.33
CA TYR A 151 -28.70 15.96 2.08
C TYR A 151 -29.37 14.59 2.14
N ASP A 152 -30.00 14.18 1.04
CA ASP A 152 -30.29 12.77 0.80
C ASP A 152 -28.97 12.06 0.49
N LEU A 153 -28.58 11.07 1.28
CA LEU A 153 -27.30 10.36 1.15
C LEU A 153 -27.45 9.07 0.37
N ASP A 154 -26.55 8.86 -0.58
CA ASP A 154 -26.20 7.56 -1.16
C ASP A 154 -24.77 7.22 -0.73
N HIS A 155 -24.65 6.25 0.18
CA HIS A 155 -23.36 5.80 0.70
C HIS A 155 -23.12 4.37 0.27
N SER A 156 -21.92 4.11 -0.25
CA SER A 156 -21.51 2.78 -0.68
C SER A 156 -20.08 2.47 -0.29
N TYR A 157 -19.76 1.18 -0.29
CA TYR A 157 -18.44 0.67 0.06
C TYR A 157 -17.69 0.14 -1.16
N ILE A 158 -16.36 0.28 -1.12
CA ILE A 158 -15.44 -0.45 -1.97
C ILE A 158 -14.32 -1.06 -1.14
N GLU A 159 -13.76 -2.19 -1.54
CA GLU A 159 -12.65 -2.82 -0.80
C GLU A 159 -11.34 -2.07 -1.06
N ALA A 160 -10.70 -1.54 -0.01
CA ALA A 160 -9.53 -0.66 -0.13
C ALA A 160 -8.26 -1.37 -0.65
N TYR A 161 -8.18 -2.69 -0.48
CA TYR A 161 -6.97 -3.51 -0.67
C TYR A 161 -7.17 -4.71 -1.58
N ALA A 162 -8.32 -4.80 -2.24
CA ALA A 162 -8.51 -5.80 -3.26
C ALA A 162 -7.59 -5.46 -4.44
N GLY A 163 -6.45 -6.16 -4.57
CA GLY A 163 -5.50 -5.98 -5.68
C GLY A 163 -6.08 -6.26 -7.07
N SER A 164 -7.31 -6.77 -7.13
CA SER A 164 -8.13 -6.99 -8.34
C SER A 164 -9.25 -5.96 -8.52
N GLY A 165 -9.39 -4.99 -7.62
CA GLY A 165 -10.36 -3.92 -7.73
C GLY A 165 -9.94 -2.97 -8.85
N ASP A 166 -10.55 -3.09 -10.03
CA ASP A 166 -10.43 -2.14 -11.15
C ASP A 166 -11.07 -0.78 -10.80
N VAL A 167 -10.77 -0.22 -9.62
CA VAL A 167 -11.38 0.99 -9.07
C VAL A 167 -11.10 2.18 -9.97
N VAL A 168 -9.86 2.31 -10.44
CA VAL A 168 -9.44 3.40 -11.33
C VAL A 168 -10.21 3.36 -12.65
N GLN A 169 -10.36 2.18 -13.24
CA GLN A 169 -11.07 2.00 -14.52
C GLN A 169 -12.58 2.25 -14.35
N LYS A 170 -13.18 1.77 -13.25
CA LYS A 170 -14.58 2.03 -12.93
C LYS A 170 -14.84 3.52 -12.68
N LEU A 171 -13.98 4.18 -11.91
CA LEU A 171 -14.08 5.63 -11.68
C LEU A 171 -13.91 6.41 -12.98
N THR A 172 -12.96 6.02 -13.83
CA THR A 172 -12.76 6.63 -15.16
C THR A 172 -14.02 6.51 -16.02
N ALA A 173 -14.62 5.32 -16.07
CA ALA A 173 -15.87 5.11 -16.81
C ALA A 173 -17.04 5.93 -16.24
N ALA A 174 -17.15 6.02 -14.91
CA ALA A 174 -18.19 6.79 -14.23
C ALA A 174 -18.06 8.30 -14.54
N VAL A 175 -16.86 8.86 -14.49
CA VAL A 175 -16.60 10.27 -14.87
C VAL A 175 -16.95 10.50 -16.34
N GLN A 176 -16.55 9.61 -17.25
CA GLN A 176 -16.88 9.72 -18.67
C GLN A 176 -18.39 9.63 -18.95
N ALA A 177 -19.12 8.88 -18.12
CA ALA A 177 -20.58 8.76 -18.21
C ALA A 177 -21.33 9.93 -17.54
N GLY A 178 -20.65 10.79 -16.78
CA GLY A 178 -21.27 11.84 -15.98
C GLY A 178 -22.01 11.32 -14.74
N ASP A 179 -21.59 10.17 -14.21
CA ASP A 179 -22.19 9.45 -13.07
C ASP A 179 -21.13 9.10 -12.01
N ALA A 180 -20.14 9.99 -11.83
CA ALA A 180 -19.12 9.84 -10.80
C ALA A 180 -19.67 10.19 -9.41
N PRO A 181 -19.16 9.56 -8.34
CA PRO A 181 -19.53 9.96 -6.98
C PRO A 181 -19.01 11.36 -6.64
N ASP A 182 -19.72 12.08 -5.78
CA ASP A 182 -19.31 13.40 -5.27
C ASP A 182 -18.03 13.28 -4.43
N LEU A 183 -17.88 12.20 -3.66
CA LEU A 183 -16.68 11.94 -2.86
C LEU A 183 -16.25 10.48 -2.90
N LEU A 184 -14.96 10.25 -3.16
CA LEU A 184 -14.30 8.97 -2.99
C LEU A 184 -13.27 9.07 -1.85
N ILE A 185 -13.45 8.28 -0.80
CA ILE A 185 -12.46 8.11 0.27
C ILE A 185 -11.67 6.84 -0.05
N HIS A 186 -10.46 6.99 -0.61
CA HIS A 186 -9.60 5.87 -0.97
C HIS A 186 -8.11 6.23 -0.87
N THR A 187 -7.26 5.21 -0.89
CA THR A 187 -5.79 5.29 -0.98
C THR A 187 -5.25 5.43 -2.41
N LEU A 188 -6.10 5.72 -3.40
CA LEU A 188 -5.65 5.88 -4.79
C LEU A 188 -4.69 7.05 -4.91
N GLY A 189 -3.67 6.91 -5.76
CA GLY A 189 -2.67 7.95 -5.96
C GLY A 189 -3.26 9.15 -6.71
N ALA A 190 -3.19 10.34 -6.11
CA ALA A 190 -3.70 11.58 -6.72
C ALA A 190 -3.04 11.87 -8.07
N SER A 191 -1.76 11.52 -8.25
CA SER A 191 -1.07 11.66 -9.54
C SER A 191 -1.67 10.83 -10.66
N GLN A 192 -2.09 9.60 -10.38
CA GLN A 192 -2.75 8.75 -11.36
C GLN A 192 -4.14 9.29 -11.70
N MET A 193 -4.91 9.72 -10.69
CA MET A 193 -6.24 10.26 -10.91
C MET A 193 -6.18 11.59 -11.68
N HIS A 194 -5.25 12.46 -11.33
CA HIS A 194 -5.02 13.72 -12.04
C HIS A 194 -4.58 13.48 -13.49
N PHE A 195 -3.65 12.54 -13.72
CA PHE A 195 -3.21 12.21 -15.09
C PHE A 195 -4.37 11.71 -15.98
N LEU A 196 -5.34 11.01 -15.40
CA LEU A 196 -6.53 10.52 -16.09
C LEU A 196 -7.64 11.57 -16.21
N ASP A 197 -7.49 12.74 -15.58
CA ASP A 197 -8.48 13.82 -15.54
C ASP A 197 -9.82 13.41 -14.91
N ILE A 198 -9.75 12.69 -13.77
CA ILE A 198 -10.91 12.10 -13.07
C ILE A 198 -11.05 12.57 -11.61
N VAL A 199 -10.34 13.63 -11.23
CA VAL A 199 -10.42 14.31 -9.93
C VAL A 199 -10.32 15.81 -10.12
N GLU A 200 -10.88 16.57 -9.18
CA GLU A 200 -10.94 18.04 -9.25
C GLU A 200 -9.80 18.71 -8.47
N ASP A 201 -9.55 19.98 -8.80
CA ASP A 201 -8.65 20.85 -8.04
C ASP A 201 -9.31 21.22 -6.70
N VAL A 202 -8.67 20.83 -5.59
CA VAL A 202 -9.15 21.05 -4.22
C VAL A 202 -8.26 22.02 -3.44
N SER A 203 -7.43 22.81 -4.12
CA SER A 203 -6.47 23.73 -3.46
C SER A 203 -7.15 24.72 -2.50
N ASP A 204 -8.33 25.23 -2.84
CA ASP A 204 -9.08 26.15 -1.98
C ASP A 204 -9.57 25.47 -0.68
N TYR A 205 -9.87 24.17 -0.74
CA TYR A 205 -10.25 23.39 0.44
C TYR A 205 -9.04 23.06 1.29
N GLU A 206 -7.92 22.71 0.67
CA GLU A 206 -6.67 22.46 1.39
C GLU A 206 -6.22 23.72 2.15
N ALA A 207 -6.22 24.89 1.51
CA ALA A 207 -5.87 26.15 2.16
C ALA A 207 -6.82 26.53 3.32
N GLN A 208 -8.09 26.09 3.26
CA GLN A 208 -9.02 26.25 4.37
C GLN A 208 -8.71 25.29 5.52
N LEU A 209 -8.43 24.02 5.21
CA LEU A 209 -8.05 23.02 6.20
C LEU A 209 -6.75 23.41 6.90
N GLU A 210 -5.75 23.90 6.19
CA GLU A 210 -4.49 24.36 6.77
C GLU A 210 -4.72 25.50 7.78
N LYS A 211 -5.57 26.49 7.44
CA LYS A 211 -5.91 27.57 8.37
C LYS A 211 -6.59 27.08 9.64
N GLN A 212 -7.34 25.98 9.56
CA GLN A 212 -8.14 25.44 10.66
C GLN A 212 -7.38 24.42 11.51
N GLN A 213 -6.55 23.58 10.88
CA GLN A 213 -5.92 22.39 11.48
C GLN A 213 -4.39 22.48 11.52
N GLY A 214 -3.81 23.49 10.87
CA GLY A 214 -2.36 23.62 10.69
C GLY A 214 -1.84 22.92 9.44
N ALA A 215 -0.54 23.07 9.20
CA ALA A 215 0.14 22.55 8.02
C ALA A 215 0.04 21.03 7.91
N LEU A 216 -0.08 20.53 6.68
CA LEU A 216 -0.06 19.11 6.38
C LEU A 216 1.28 18.46 6.74
N ALA A 217 1.25 17.18 7.11
CA ALA A 217 2.46 16.39 7.19
C ALA A 217 3.13 16.34 5.79
N PRO A 218 4.47 16.48 5.68
CA PRO A 218 5.16 16.55 4.38
C PRO A 218 4.90 15.37 3.44
N ALA A 219 4.55 14.20 3.97
CA ALA A 219 4.18 13.04 3.17
C ALA A 219 2.87 13.25 2.40
N PHE A 220 1.89 13.94 3.00
CA PHE A 220 0.64 14.25 2.34
C PHE A 220 0.80 15.33 1.27
N GLU A 221 1.57 16.37 1.56
CA GLU A 221 1.91 17.38 0.56
C GLU A 221 2.50 16.73 -0.70
N LYS A 222 3.52 15.88 -0.55
CA LYS A 222 4.12 15.14 -1.68
C LYS A 222 3.17 14.21 -2.42
N GLY A 223 2.13 13.71 -1.75
CA GLY A 223 1.18 12.76 -2.31
C GLY A 223 0.05 13.43 -3.11
N PHE A 224 -0.33 14.65 -2.74
CA PHE A 224 -1.52 15.34 -3.26
C PHE A 224 -1.21 16.63 -4.01
N HIS A 225 -0.05 17.27 -3.77
CA HIS A 225 0.36 18.50 -4.43
C HIS A 225 1.13 18.21 -5.73
N LEU A 226 0.53 18.58 -6.86
CA LEU A 226 1.07 18.34 -8.20
C LEU A 226 0.82 19.56 -9.07
N ASP A 227 1.84 19.99 -9.81
CA ASP A 227 1.78 21.14 -10.71
C ASP A 227 1.24 22.43 -10.03
N GLY A 228 1.57 22.60 -8.74
CA GLY A 228 1.18 23.77 -7.95
C GLY A 228 -0.24 23.72 -7.37
N LYS A 229 -0.96 22.60 -7.51
CA LYS A 229 -2.34 22.43 -7.05
C LYS A 229 -2.51 21.15 -6.23
N TYR A 230 -3.57 21.08 -5.43
CA TYR A 230 -3.95 19.87 -4.72
C TYR A 230 -5.04 19.11 -5.46
N TRP A 231 -4.87 17.79 -5.60
CA TRP A 231 -5.79 16.88 -6.32
C TRP A 231 -6.43 15.82 -5.41
N GLY A 232 -6.40 16.07 -4.11
CA GLY A 232 -7.03 15.26 -3.07
C GLY A 232 -6.76 15.85 -1.70
N LEU A 233 -7.61 15.51 -0.73
CA LEU A 233 -7.49 15.98 0.64
C LEU A 233 -7.07 14.85 1.57
N PRO A 234 -6.08 15.07 2.45
CA PRO A 234 -5.71 14.09 3.47
C PRO A 234 -6.84 13.90 4.47
N HIS A 235 -7.30 12.66 4.62
CA HIS A 235 -8.32 12.30 5.62
C HIS A 235 -7.67 11.72 6.88
N PHE A 236 -6.93 10.61 6.74
CA PHE A 236 -6.11 10.03 7.80
C PHE A 236 -4.90 9.32 7.19
N SER A 237 -3.86 9.11 8.01
CA SER A 237 -2.72 8.26 7.66
C SER A 237 -2.71 7.04 8.55
N ARG A 238 -2.15 5.95 8.01
CA ARG A 238 -1.65 4.84 8.82
C ARG A 238 -0.14 4.91 8.78
N ASN A 239 0.46 4.97 9.95
CA ASN A 239 1.89 4.88 10.07
C ASN A 239 2.25 3.38 10.08
N GLY A 240 2.88 2.92 9.00
CA GLY A 240 3.47 1.59 8.96
C GLY A 240 4.64 1.47 9.93
N GLY A 241 5.21 0.27 10.02
CA GLY A 241 6.38 0.02 10.83
C GLY A 241 6.63 -1.47 11.02
N PHE A 242 7.76 -1.81 11.63
CA PHE A 242 8.04 -3.17 12.06
C PHE A 242 7.37 -3.42 13.40
N TRP A 243 6.57 -4.47 13.47
CA TRP A 243 5.88 -4.89 14.69
C TRP A 243 6.55 -6.13 15.26
N PHE A 244 6.70 -6.18 16.58
CA PHE A 244 7.29 -7.31 17.28
C PHE A 244 6.42 -7.77 18.44
N ARG A 245 6.71 -8.96 18.98
CA ARG A 245 6.07 -9.50 20.18
C ARG A 245 6.97 -9.23 21.39
N PRO A 246 6.61 -8.29 22.29
CA PRO A 246 7.49 -7.91 23.41
C PRO A 246 7.89 -9.09 24.30
N SER A 247 6.98 -10.04 24.53
CA SER A 247 7.27 -11.24 25.31
C SER A 247 8.36 -12.11 24.66
N TRP A 248 8.35 -12.28 23.34
CA TRP A 248 9.34 -13.12 22.66
C TRP A 248 10.72 -12.50 22.70
N TYR A 249 10.79 -11.17 22.57
CA TYR A 249 12.03 -10.41 22.63
C TYR A 249 12.61 -10.41 24.04
N LYS A 250 11.76 -10.23 25.07
CA LYS A 250 12.16 -10.37 26.47
C LYS A 250 12.74 -11.76 26.76
N ASP A 251 12.06 -12.81 26.30
CA ASP A 251 12.48 -14.20 26.53
C ASP A 251 13.78 -14.56 25.77
N ALA A 252 14.08 -13.86 24.67
CA ALA A 252 15.34 -13.94 23.94
C ALA A 252 16.45 -13.04 24.52
N GLY A 253 16.17 -12.30 25.60
CA GLY A 253 17.09 -11.34 26.20
C GLY A 253 17.49 -10.22 25.25
N ILE A 254 16.53 -9.70 24.47
CA ILE A 254 16.73 -8.58 23.54
C ILE A 254 16.18 -7.29 24.13
N ASP A 255 17.01 -6.26 24.16
CA ASP A 255 16.62 -4.86 24.32
C ASP A 255 16.52 -4.22 22.93
N VAL A 256 15.28 -4.03 22.45
CA VAL A 256 15.01 -3.49 21.10
C VAL A 256 15.73 -2.16 20.86
N SER A 257 15.85 -1.31 21.88
CA SER A 257 16.46 0.01 21.72
C SER A 257 17.99 -0.01 21.57
N LYS A 258 18.62 -1.11 22.00
CA LYS A 258 20.09 -1.25 22.01
C LYS A 258 20.58 -2.25 20.99
N ASP A 259 19.83 -3.33 20.79
CA ASP A 259 20.25 -4.49 20.01
C ASP A 259 19.82 -4.40 18.55
N ILE A 260 18.85 -3.55 18.21
CA ILE A 260 18.39 -3.36 16.82
C ILE A 260 18.80 -1.97 16.34
N THR A 261 20.06 -1.86 15.92
CA THR A 261 20.66 -0.60 15.45
C THR A 261 20.54 -0.41 13.94
N ASP A 262 20.38 -1.50 13.20
CA ASP A 262 20.28 -1.53 11.75
C ASP A 262 19.53 -2.80 11.30
N TYR A 263 19.37 -2.96 9.98
CA TYR A 263 18.64 -4.10 9.40
C TYR A 263 19.37 -5.43 9.52
N GLY A 264 20.71 -5.43 9.56
CA GLY A 264 21.49 -6.64 9.87
C GLY A 264 21.19 -7.13 11.28
N ALA A 265 21.21 -6.21 12.24
CA ALA A 265 20.87 -6.47 13.63
C ALA A 265 19.40 -6.91 13.79
N LEU A 266 18.47 -6.32 13.02
CA LEU A 266 17.07 -6.77 12.97
C LEU A 266 16.95 -8.22 12.49
N ARG A 267 17.64 -8.59 11.40
CA ARG A 267 17.65 -9.94 10.83
C ARG A 267 18.23 -10.96 11.82
N ASP A 268 19.36 -10.65 12.43
CA ASP A 268 20.02 -11.55 13.37
C ASP A 268 19.21 -11.68 14.68
N THR A 269 18.56 -10.60 15.11
CA THR A 269 17.60 -10.61 16.22
C THR A 269 16.39 -11.49 15.92
N ALA A 270 15.82 -11.41 14.71
CA ALA A 270 14.72 -12.27 14.29
C ALA A 270 15.10 -13.76 14.38
N LEU A 271 16.32 -14.12 13.97
CA LEU A 271 16.85 -15.48 14.12
C LEU A 271 16.98 -15.89 15.59
N LYS A 272 17.56 -15.03 16.44
CA LYS A 272 17.71 -15.29 17.89
C LYS A 272 16.35 -15.49 18.57
N VAL A 273 15.35 -14.67 18.22
CA VAL A 273 13.99 -14.78 18.75
C VAL A 273 13.35 -16.12 18.38
N THR A 274 13.51 -16.57 17.13
CA THR A 274 13.04 -17.90 16.72
C THR A 274 13.72 -19.02 17.50
N GLN A 275 15.04 -18.95 17.70
CA GLN A 275 15.78 -19.97 18.45
C GLN A 275 15.35 -20.03 19.92
N ALA A 276 15.07 -18.88 20.54
CA ALA A 276 14.56 -18.81 21.91
C ALA A 276 13.11 -19.30 22.04
N LYS A 277 12.35 -19.33 20.93
CA LYS A 277 10.93 -19.69 20.89
C LYS A 277 10.60 -20.64 19.74
N PRO A 278 10.87 -21.95 19.89
CA PRO A 278 10.52 -22.95 18.88
C PRO A 278 9.06 -22.85 18.42
N GLY A 279 8.84 -22.91 17.11
CA GLY A 279 7.52 -22.74 16.50
C GLY A 279 7.05 -21.28 16.37
N LYS A 280 7.87 -20.30 16.77
CA LYS A 280 7.67 -18.87 16.51
C LYS A 280 8.73 -18.36 15.55
N TYR A 281 8.30 -17.50 14.62
CA TYR A 281 9.13 -17.02 13.52
C TYR A 281 9.39 -15.52 13.70
N GLY A 282 10.66 -15.15 13.83
CA GLY A 282 11.06 -13.76 14.06
C GLY A 282 10.91 -12.87 12.82
N TRP A 283 10.90 -13.47 11.63
CA TRP A 283 10.74 -12.75 10.35
C TRP A 283 9.45 -13.19 9.65
N GLY A 284 8.36 -12.46 9.91
CA GLY A 284 7.02 -12.77 9.40
C GLY A 284 6.59 -11.97 8.17
N MET A 285 7.53 -11.50 7.36
CA MET A 285 7.23 -10.69 6.17
C MET A 285 7.44 -11.52 4.89
N THR A 286 6.55 -11.34 3.90
CA THR A 286 6.69 -11.97 2.58
C THR A 286 7.48 -11.06 1.63
N ALA A 287 8.18 -11.66 0.66
CA ALA A 287 8.72 -10.95 -0.51
C ALA A 287 8.09 -11.46 -1.82
N ASN A 288 7.00 -12.22 -1.71
CA ASN A 288 6.28 -12.74 -2.86
C ASN A 288 5.43 -11.66 -3.54
N ARG A 289 4.86 -11.96 -4.71
CA ARG A 289 4.05 -11.00 -5.48
C ARG A 289 2.71 -10.71 -4.81
N SER A 290 2.70 -9.71 -3.93
CA SER A 290 1.53 -9.20 -3.22
C SER A 290 1.74 -7.72 -2.84
N GLY A 291 0.74 -7.07 -2.22
CA GLY A 291 0.88 -5.70 -1.74
C GLY A 291 1.88 -5.60 -0.58
N ASP A 292 1.84 -6.57 0.34
CA ASP A 292 2.78 -6.67 1.47
C ASP A 292 4.18 -7.06 1.02
N GLY A 293 4.28 -7.94 0.02
CA GLY A 293 5.56 -8.34 -0.55
C GLY A 293 6.23 -7.22 -1.34
N ASP A 294 5.46 -6.49 -2.14
CA ASP A 294 5.92 -5.29 -2.82
C ASP A 294 6.35 -4.19 -1.82
N SER A 295 5.61 -4.03 -0.71
CA SER A 295 6.01 -3.14 0.38
C SER A 295 7.34 -3.57 1.00
N THR A 296 7.53 -4.87 1.27
CA THR A 296 8.78 -5.41 1.83
C THR A 296 9.98 -5.16 0.91
N VAL A 297 9.81 -5.40 -0.40
CA VAL A 297 10.89 -5.21 -1.39
C VAL A 297 11.22 -3.73 -1.59
N ARG A 298 10.20 -2.87 -1.76
CA ARG A 298 10.42 -1.42 -1.94
C ARG A 298 11.00 -0.77 -0.69
N LEU A 299 10.52 -1.16 0.49
CA LEU A 299 11.03 -0.66 1.75
C LEU A 299 12.51 -1.03 1.93
N ALA A 300 12.94 -2.26 1.60
CA ALA A 300 14.36 -2.63 1.60
C ALA A 300 15.20 -1.68 0.74
N ALA A 301 14.78 -1.41 -0.50
CA ALA A 301 15.46 -0.48 -1.39
C ALA A 301 15.60 0.93 -0.78
N PHE A 302 14.49 1.50 -0.28
CA PHE A 302 14.50 2.84 0.31
C PHE A 302 15.36 2.95 1.56
N MET A 303 15.40 1.90 2.38
CA MET A 303 16.16 1.88 3.63
C MET A 303 17.68 1.86 3.42
N TRP A 304 18.16 1.43 2.25
CA TRP A 304 19.58 1.51 1.86
C TRP A 304 19.94 2.82 1.16
N GLY A 305 18.99 3.74 0.97
CA GLY A 305 19.18 4.95 0.17
C GLY A 305 18.94 4.74 -1.33
N GLY A 306 18.40 3.59 -1.72
CA GLY A 306 17.92 3.33 -3.06
C GLY A 306 16.71 4.18 -3.44
N GLN A 307 16.49 4.33 -4.74
CA GLN A 307 15.33 5.03 -5.31
C GLN A 307 14.80 4.25 -6.50
N VAL A 308 13.47 4.29 -6.70
CA VAL A 308 12.82 3.70 -7.88
C VAL A 308 12.72 4.75 -8.99
N THR A 309 12.32 5.96 -8.63
CA THR A 309 12.18 7.11 -9.53
C THR A 309 13.04 8.28 -9.07
N ASP A 310 13.31 9.23 -9.96
CA ASP A 310 13.89 10.52 -9.60
C ASP A 310 12.90 11.36 -8.76
N GLN A 311 13.35 12.52 -8.28
CA GLN A 311 12.53 13.41 -7.45
C GLN A 311 11.26 13.91 -8.17
N THR A 312 11.27 13.96 -9.50
CA THR A 312 10.09 14.34 -10.28
C THR A 312 9.07 13.20 -10.40
N GLY A 313 9.48 11.96 -10.14
CA GLY A 313 8.66 10.76 -10.37
C GLY A 313 8.55 10.37 -11.85
N GLN A 314 9.18 11.10 -12.78
CA GLN A 314 9.01 10.90 -14.22
C GLN A 314 10.05 9.94 -14.83
N LEU A 315 11.19 9.73 -14.17
CA LEU A 315 12.26 8.88 -14.67
C LEU A 315 12.51 7.71 -13.73
N VAL A 316 12.58 6.50 -14.28
CA VAL A 316 13.06 5.33 -13.53
C VAL A 316 14.56 5.46 -13.31
N VAL A 317 14.98 5.39 -12.05
CA VAL A 317 16.38 5.48 -11.59
C VAL A 317 16.84 4.27 -10.78
N LEU A 318 15.99 3.25 -10.63
CA LEU A 318 16.27 2.00 -9.92
C LEU A 318 17.65 1.40 -10.23
N ASN A 319 18.09 1.45 -11.50
CA ASN A 319 19.37 0.91 -11.93
C ASN A 319 20.31 2.00 -12.49
N LYS A 320 20.28 3.20 -11.91
CA LYS A 320 21.15 4.33 -12.29
C LYS A 320 21.94 4.81 -11.08
N ASP A 321 23.15 5.30 -11.33
CA ASP A 321 23.94 5.95 -10.30
C ASP A 321 23.26 7.27 -9.89
N PRO A 322 23.32 7.65 -8.60
CA PRO A 322 24.02 6.97 -7.50
C PRO A 322 23.22 5.83 -6.82
N TYR A 323 21.96 5.58 -7.22
CA TYR A 323 21.04 4.67 -6.51
C TYR A 323 21.29 3.18 -6.74
N ARG A 324 21.93 2.83 -7.86
CA ARG A 324 22.14 1.44 -8.30
C ARG A 324 22.74 0.57 -7.18
N GLN A 325 23.85 1.00 -6.58
CA GLN A 325 24.55 0.17 -5.60
C GLN A 325 23.67 -0.05 -4.34
N TYR A 326 23.01 1.00 -3.87
CA TYR A 326 22.07 0.90 -2.74
C TYR A 326 20.93 -0.09 -3.01
N ASN A 327 20.35 -0.06 -4.21
CA ASN A 327 19.31 -1.01 -4.62
C ASN A 327 19.86 -2.45 -4.70
N ILE A 328 21.07 -2.66 -5.22
CA ILE A 328 21.70 -3.98 -5.26
C ILE A 328 21.94 -4.51 -3.84
N ASP A 329 22.47 -3.69 -2.95
CA ASP A 329 22.78 -4.08 -1.57
C ASP A 329 21.51 -4.46 -0.81
N ALA A 330 20.45 -3.66 -0.93
CA ALA A 330 19.14 -3.96 -0.35
C ALA A 330 18.54 -5.28 -0.84
N LEU A 331 18.51 -5.47 -2.17
CA LEU A 331 17.96 -6.69 -2.76
C LEU A 331 18.81 -7.92 -2.45
N THR A 332 20.14 -7.74 -2.31
CA THR A 332 21.05 -8.80 -1.87
C THR A 332 20.79 -9.18 -0.42
N PHE A 333 20.61 -8.19 0.47
CA PHE A 333 20.23 -8.43 1.86
C PHE A 333 18.90 -9.19 1.97
N LEU A 334 17.88 -8.77 1.21
CA LEU A 334 16.59 -9.44 1.20
C LEU A 334 16.69 -10.86 0.62
N LYS A 335 17.43 -11.05 -0.47
CA LYS A 335 17.70 -12.37 -1.05
C LYS A 335 18.35 -13.30 -0.02
N ASP A 336 19.32 -12.82 0.74
CA ASP A 336 20.02 -13.62 1.76
C ASP A 336 19.03 -14.14 2.81
N ILE A 337 18.09 -13.31 3.28
CA ILE A 337 17.04 -13.71 4.22
C ILE A 337 16.22 -14.90 3.69
N TYR A 338 15.80 -14.87 2.42
CA TYR A 338 14.89 -15.89 1.88
C TYR A 338 15.58 -17.10 1.24
N THR A 339 16.88 -17.04 0.98
CA THR A 339 17.59 -18.10 0.24
C THR A 339 18.75 -18.74 1.01
N SER A 340 19.27 -18.08 2.04
CA SER A 340 20.36 -18.63 2.84
C SER A 340 19.87 -19.68 3.84
N PRO A 341 20.52 -20.86 3.92
CA PRO A 341 20.23 -21.86 4.95
C PRO A 341 20.38 -21.32 6.38
N GLN A 342 21.22 -20.30 6.58
CA GLN A 342 21.41 -19.67 7.89
C GLN A 342 20.13 -19.00 8.41
N TYR A 343 19.37 -18.35 7.52
CA TYR A 343 18.18 -17.58 7.87
C TYR A 343 16.88 -18.34 7.63
N ALA A 344 16.92 -19.49 6.98
CA ALA A 344 15.75 -20.35 6.80
C ALA A 344 14.96 -20.63 8.10
N PRO A 345 15.59 -20.87 9.28
CA PRO A 345 14.83 -21.18 10.51
C PRO A 345 13.87 -20.08 10.96
N MET A 346 14.17 -18.80 10.70
CA MET A 346 13.36 -17.67 11.19
C MET A 346 12.13 -17.36 10.32
N LEU A 347 11.98 -18.06 9.19
CA LEU A 347 10.90 -17.86 8.23
C LEU A 347 9.73 -18.82 8.50
N PRO A 348 8.48 -18.31 8.51
CA PRO A 348 7.30 -19.16 8.56
C PRO A 348 7.23 -20.13 7.37
N PRO A 349 6.77 -21.38 7.59
CA PRO A 349 6.45 -22.29 6.50
C PRO A 349 5.50 -21.64 5.50
N GLY A 350 5.85 -21.72 4.22
CA GLY A 350 5.04 -21.19 3.13
C GLY A 350 5.08 -19.68 2.95
N VAL A 351 5.95 -18.93 3.66
CA VAL A 351 6.06 -17.46 3.51
C VAL A 351 6.28 -17.01 2.05
N GLY A 352 6.99 -17.81 1.25
CA GLY A 352 7.19 -17.56 -0.18
C GLY A 352 5.94 -17.69 -1.05
N GLY A 353 4.82 -18.19 -0.51
CA GLY A 353 3.53 -18.32 -1.18
C GLY A 353 2.45 -17.36 -0.69
N TRP A 354 2.75 -16.49 0.28
CA TRP A 354 1.77 -15.52 0.78
C TRP A 354 1.48 -14.46 -0.28
N THR A 355 0.20 -14.23 -0.57
CA THR A 355 -0.29 -13.40 -1.70
C THR A 355 -1.42 -12.44 -1.30
N ASP A 356 -1.53 -12.15 0.00
CA ASP A 356 -2.54 -11.28 0.61
C ASP A 356 -4.02 -11.65 0.28
N PRO A 357 -4.41 -12.93 0.12
CA PRO A 357 -5.78 -13.27 -0.29
C PRO A 357 -6.84 -13.00 0.79
N SER A 358 -6.41 -12.68 2.01
CA SER A 358 -7.25 -12.43 3.18
C SER A 358 -7.00 -11.06 3.80
N ASN A 359 -6.31 -10.16 3.08
CA ASN A 359 -6.25 -8.75 3.49
C ASN A 359 -7.65 -8.15 3.37
#